data_AF-A0A087UHK3-F1
#
_entry.id   AF-A0A087UHK3-F1
#
_cell.length_a   1.000
_cell.length_b   1.000
_cell.length_c   1.000
_cell.angle_alpha   90.00
_cell.angle_beta   90.00
_cell.angle_gamma   90.00
#
_symmetry.space_group_name_H-M   'P 1'
#
loop_
_entity.id
_entity.type
_entity.pdbx_description
1 polymer ?
#
loop_
_entity_poly.entity_id
_entity_poly.type
_entity_poly.pdbx_seq_one_letter_code
_entity_poly.pdbx_strand_id
1 'polypeptide(L)' 'MVAITMRDRQNGQSPWCTGFLIDRTHVLSAAHCFDRNQPNLYSTRIGHVNISEGETYDVDRILVHEGYRPGFY' A
#
# COMPACT_ATOMS: atom_id res chain seq x y z
N MET A 1 -8.25 9.34 -2.51
CA MET A 1 -8.18 7.92 -2.14
C MET A 1 -6.95 7.33 -2.82
N VAL A 2 -6.24 6.43 -2.15
CA VAL A 2 -5.06 5.75 -2.68
C VAL A 2 -5.36 4.26 -2.76
N ALA A 3 -5.03 3.65 -3.91
CA ALA A 3 -5.02 2.20 -4.04
C ALA A 3 -3.61 1.68 -3.77
N ILE A 4 -3.47 0.69 -2.90
CA ILE A 4 -2.21 -0.01 -2.66
C ILE A 4 -2.28 -1.32 -3.43
N THR A 5 -1.34 -1.54 -4.33
CA THR A 5 -1.20 -2.77 -5.10
C THR A 5 -0.04 -3.60 -4.56
N MET A 6 -0.18 -4.92 -4.61
CA MET A 6 0.88 -5.86 -4.25
C MET A 6 1.37 -6.59 -5.50
N ARG A 7 2.68 -6.77 -5.63
CA ARG A 7 3.31 -7.63 -6.63
C ARG A 7 3.13 -9.10 -6.26
N ASP A 8 2.51 -9.86 -7.15
CA ASP A 8 2.37 -11.32 -7.05
C ASP A 8 3.62 -12.03 -7.60
N ARG A 9 3.75 -13.33 -7.31
CA ARG A 9 4.81 -14.23 -7.77
C ARG A 9 4.93 -14.31 -9.30
N GLN A 10 3.88 -13.98 -10.03
CA GLN A 10 3.90 -13.90 -11.51
C GLN A 10 4.22 -12.49 -12.04
N ASN A 11 4.79 -11.61 -11.20
CA ASN A 11 5.03 -10.19 -11.51
C ASN A 11 3.76 -9.39 -11.89
N GLY A 12 2.57 -9.92 -11.65
CA GLY A 12 1.31 -9.17 -11.75
C GLY A 12 1.16 -8.20 -10.57
N GLN A 13 0.54 -7.04 -10.81
CA GLN A 13 0.14 -6.12 -9.75
C GLN A 13 -1.36 -6.29 -9.48
N SER A 14 -1.70 -6.68 -8.26
CA SER A 14 -3.10 -6.89 -7.86
C SER A 14 -3.52 -5.85 -6.82
N PRO A 15 -4.78 -5.37 -6.86
CA PRO A 15 -5.35 -4.58 -5.78
C PRO A 15 -5.22 -5.32 -4.45
N TRP A 16 -4.72 -4.65 -3.43
CA TRP A 16 -4.42 -5.27 -2.14
C TRP A 16 -5.13 -4.58 -0.98
N CYS A 17 -4.86 -3.27 -0.81
CA CYS A 17 -5.43 -2.47 0.25
C CYS A 17 -5.73 -1.05 -0.23
N THR A 18 -6.32 -0.25 0.65
CA THR A 18 -6.59 1.17 0.40
C THR A 18 -5.86 2.05 1.40
N GLY A 19 -5.70 3.32 1.07
CA GLY A 19 -5.08 4.30 1.93
C GLY A 19 -5.46 5.74 1.59
N PHE A 20 -4.88 6.66 2.33
CA PHE A 20 -5.13 8.10 2.22
C PHE A 20 -3.81 8.86 2.18
N LEU A 21 -3.69 9.77 1.23
CA LEU A 21 -2.57 10.69 1.16
C LEU A 21 -2.71 11.70 2.31
N ILE A 22 -1.75 11.71 3.23
CA ILE A 22 -1.75 12.62 4.40
C ILE A 22 -0.79 13.81 4.21
N ASP A 23 0.17 13.67 3.31
CA ASP A 23 1.00 14.75 2.78
C ASP A 23 1.55 14.36 1.39
N ARG A 24 2.50 15.12 0.83
CA ARG A 24 3.03 14.90 -0.52
C ARG A 24 3.70 13.54 -0.75
N THR A 25 4.16 12.87 0.31
CA THR A 25 4.99 11.65 0.23
C THR A 25 4.53 10.52 1.14
N HIS A 26 3.53 10.75 2.01
CA HIS A 26 3.07 9.76 2.96
C HIS A 26 1.62 9.33 2.70
N VAL A 27 1.42 8.01 2.70
CA VAL A 27 0.11 7.36 2.61
C VAL A 27 -0.17 6.67 3.95
N LEU A 28 -1.27 7.04 4.59
CA LEU A 28 -1.80 6.37 5.77
C LEU A 28 -2.69 5.19 5.36
N SER A 29 -2.48 4.04 5.98
CA SER A 29 -3.26 2.81 5.76
C SER A 29 -3.22 1.93 7.02
N ALA A 30 -3.84 0.75 6.97
CA ALA A 30 -3.90 -0.19 8.08
C ALA A 30 -2.64 -1.08 8.15
N ALA A 31 -2.17 -1.34 9.37
CA ALA A 31 -0.98 -2.15 9.60
C ALA A 31 -1.09 -3.58 9.01
N HIS A 32 -2.26 -4.21 9.09
CA HIS A 32 -2.50 -5.58 8.59
C HIS A 32 -2.35 -5.72 7.06
N CYS A 33 -2.33 -4.62 6.33
CA CYS A 33 -2.02 -4.65 4.90
C CYS A 33 -0.53 -4.98 4.65
N PHE A 34 0.34 -4.83 5.65
CA PHE A 34 1.78 -4.86 5.46
C PHE A 34 2.48 -5.90 6.36
N ASP A 35 1.84 -7.02 6.65
CA ASP A 35 2.42 -8.09 7.49
C ASP A 35 3.78 -8.62 6.96
N ARG A 36 4.03 -8.56 5.63
CA ARG A 36 5.32 -8.94 5.04
C ARG A 36 6.41 -7.87 5.20
N ASN A 37 6.03 -6.62 5.45
CA ASN A 37 6.89 -5.44 5.62
C ASN A 37 8.03 -5.29 4.60
N GLN A 38 7.75 -5.58 3.32
CA GLN A 38 8.73 -5.50 2.22
C GLN A 38 8.29 -4.43 1.21
N PRO A 39 8.89 -3.22 1.21
CA PRO A 39 8.46 -2.09 0.37
C PRO A 39 8.38 -2.44 -1.12
N ASN A 40 9.35 -3.21 -1.64
CA ASN A 40 9.42 -3.62 -3.05
C ASN A 40 8.22 -4.47 -3.53
N LEU A 41 7.45 -5.04 -2.60
CA LEU A 41 6.23 -5.78 -2.93
C LEU A 41 5.03 -4.87 -3.16
N TYR A 42 5.10 -3.60 -2.76
CA TYR A 42 3.96 -2.70 -2.78
C TYR A 42 4.22 -1.52 -3.71
N SER A 43 3.16 -1.10 -4.39
CA SER A 43 3.12 0.17 -5.11
C SER A 43 1.83 0.89 -4.73
N THR A 44 1.82 2.21 -4.88
CA THR A 44 0.65 3.05 -4.62
C THR A 44 0.16 3.65 -5.93
N ARG A 45 -1.15 3.71 -6.11
CA ARG A 45 -1.81 4.34 -7.26
C ARG A 45 -2.73 5.46 -6.77
N ILE A 46 -2.53 6.66 -7.31
CA ILE A 46 -3.13 7.89 -6.81
C ILE A 46 -3.73 8.68 -7.97
N GLY A 47 -4.80 9.45 -7.68
CA GLY A 47 -5.31 10.47 -8.60
C GLY A 47 -6.40 10.01 -9.55
N HIS A 48 -6.95 8.80 -9.38
CA HIS A 48 -8.03 8.32 -10.22
C HIS A 48 -9.03 7.41 -9.48
N VAL A 49 -10.26 7.32 -10.00
CA VAL A 49 -11.31 6.43 -9.48
C VAL A 49 -11.30 5.06 -10.15
N ASN A 50 -10.84 4.99 -11.39
CA ASN A 50 -10.62 3.74 -12.10
C ASN A 50 -9.29 3.13 -11.68
N ILE A 51 -9.33 1.88 -11.21
CA ILE A 51 -8.17 1.16 -10.71
C ILE A 51 -7.11 0.88 -11.76
N SER A 52 -7.47 0.94 -13.05
CA SER A 52 -6.55 0.77 -14.17
C SER A 52 -5.80 2.05 -14.58
N GLU A 53 -6.16 3.19 -13.99
CA GLU A 53 -5.69 4.53 -14.37
C GLU A 53 -5.03 5.24 -13.17
N GLY A 54 -4.35 6.35 -13.44
CA GLY A 54 -3.68 7.17 -12.42
C GLY A 54 -2.18 6.89 -12.28
N GLU A 55 -1.55 7.72 -11.47
CA GLU A 55 -0.10 7.73 -11.26
C GLU A 55 0.31 6.65 -10.28
N THR A 56 1.35 5.89 -10.62
CA THR A 56 1.89 4.82 -9.77
C THR A 56 3.22 5.25 -9.17
N TYR A 57 3.36 5.08 -7.86
CA TYR A 57 4.58 5.34 -7.11
C TYR A 57 5.03 4.08 -6.36
N ASP A 58 6.33 3.80 -6.40
CA ASP A 58 6.94 2.73 -5.59
C ASP A 58 7.07 3.16 -4.13
N VAL A 59 7.03 2.19 -3.22
CA VAL A 59 7.11 2.43 -1.78
C VAL A 59 8.57 2.38 -1.32
N ASP A 60 9.06 3.47 -0.72
CA ASP A 60 10.42 3.56 -0.14
C ASP A 60 10.51 2.80 1.20
N ARG A 61 9.54 3.05 2.09
CA ARG A 61 9.51 2.45 3.43
C ARG A 61 8.08 2.24 3.90
N ILE A 62 7.92 1.28 4.80
CA ILE A 62 6.65 1.00 5.48
C ILE A 62 6.89 1.19 6.98
N LEU A 63 6.09 2.04 7.61
CA LEU A 63 6.16 2.34 9.03
C LEU A 63 4.93 1.75 9.72
N VAL A 64 5.10 0.54 10.26
CA VAL A 64 4.06 -0.13 11.05
C VAL A 64 4.13 0.35 12.50
N HIS A 65 2.98 0.66 13.10
CA HIS A 65 2.90 1.08 14.49
C HIS A 65 3.48 0.01 15.43
N GLU A 66 4.36 0.40 16.36
CA GLU A 66 5.11 -0.52 17.22
C GLU A 66 4.24 -1.43 18.09
N GLY A 67 3.05 -0.96 18.48
CA GLY A 67 2.07 -1.73 19.24
C GLY A 67 1.19 -2.68 18.42
N TYR A 68 1.32 -2.72 17.09
CA TYR A 68 0.52 -3.60 16.25
C TYR A 68 0.86 -5.07 16.50
N ARG A 69 -0.15 -5.90 16.73
CA ARG A 69 -0.03 -7.35 16.93
C ARG A 69 -0.89 -8.08 15.89
N PRO A 70 -0.29 -8.77 14.90
CA PRO A 70 -1.05 -9.55 13.93
C PRO A 70 -1.93 -10.59 14.62
N GLY A 71 -3.19 -10.72 14.17
CA GLY A 71 -4.13 -11.73 14.68
C GLY A 71 -4.88 -11.40 15.97
N PHE A 72 -4.63 -10.23 16.58
CA PHE A 72 -5.42 -9.68 17.68
C PHE A 72 -6.18 -8.45 17.19
N TYR A 73 -7.36 -8.66 16.61
CA TYR A 73 -8.29 -7.60 16.19
C TYR A 73 -9.49 -7.51 17.11
#